data_AF-A0AAQ4CWH3-F1
#
_entry.id   AF-A0AAQ4CWH3-F1
#
_cell.length_a   1.000
_cell.length_b   1.000
_cell.length_c   1.000
_cell.angle_alpha   90.00
_cell.angle_beta   90.00
_cell.angle_gamma   90.00
#
_symmetry.space_group_name_H-M   'P 1'
#
loop_
_entity.id
_entity.type
_entity.pdbx_description
1 polymer ?
#
loop_
_entity_poly.entity_id
_entity_poly.type
_entity_poly.pdbx_seq_one_letter_code
_entity_poly.pdbx_strand_id
1 'polypeptide(L)'
;MNLFITFVLVPLVIILEFIVVPALVLKKSTKISYIDNYPIFMINSSEINAYSLTSIWGKFIVVSKGLILNEDKNHVYAAIAHELGHIKLNHHLKMNLFIVMIIVIFSFLISYPILLIPFTAFALILQRYISRKLELNADKYAVKMTKNRQLLEELIIKYNDRKTTFLSTHPNIQARLKNINNVK
;
A
#
# COMPACT_ATOMS: atom_id res chain seq x y z
N MET A 1 -2.37 32.26 -2.37
CA MET A 1 -1.67 31.04 -1.93
C MET A 1 -1.24 31.23 -0.48
N ASN A 2 -1.87 30.54 0.47
CA ASN A 2 -1.39 30.60 1.85
C ASN A 2 -0.16 29.69 1.98
N LEU A 3 1.00 30.18 1.49
CA LEU A 3 2.26 29.43 1.42
C LEU A 3 2.59 28.77 2.75
N PHE A 4 2.24 29.42 3.86
CA PHE A 4 2.43 28.91 5.21
C PHE A 4 1.79 27.53 5.41
N ILE A 5 0.55 27.33 4.93
CA ILE A 5 -0.17 26.04 5.06
C ILE A 5 0.56 24.95 4.27
N THR A 6 0.99 25.23 3.04
CA THR A 6 1.70 24.26 2.20
C THR A 6 3.08 23.92 2.78
N PHE A 7 3.82 24.92 3.26
CA PHE A 7 5.14 24.74 3.89
C PHE A 7 5.08 23.97 5.21
N VAL A 8 3.94 23.93 5.88
CA VAL A 8 3.76 23.13 7.09
C VAL A 8 3.23 21.73 6.76
N LEU A 9 2.16 21.63 5.96
CA LEU A 9 1.47 20.37 5.70
C LEU A 9 2.30 19.39 4.88
N VAL A 10 2.99 19.86 3.83
CA VAL A 10 3.75 18.95 2.95
C VAL A 10 4.91 18.29 3.72
N PRO A 11 5.78 19.04 4.43
CA PRO A 11 6.82 18.41 5.25
C PRO A 11 6.24 17.53 6.35
N LEU A 12 5.12 17.93 6.98
CA LEU A 12 4.48 17.12 8.02
C LEU A 12 4.06 15.74 7.48
N VAL A 13 3.40 15.70 6.31
CA VAL A 13 2.98 14.43 5.68
C VAL A 13 4.20 13.57 5.34
N ILE A 14 5.25 14.16 4.76
CA ILE A 14 6.49 13.44 4.41
C ILE A 14 7.18 12.89 5.67
N ILE A 15 7.30 13.69 6.74
CA ILE A 15 7.91 13.27 8.00
C ILE A 15 7.08 12.16 8.64
N LEU A 16 5.76 12.30 8.65
CA LEU A 16 4.86 11.30 9.23
C LEU A 16 5.00 9.96 8.51
N GLU A 17 4.94 9.96 7.17
CA GLU A 17 4.97 8.75 6.34
C GLU A 17 6.36 8.09 6.29
N PHE A 18 7.44 8.85 6.10
CA PHE A 18 8.77 8.27 5.84
C PHE A 18 9.65 8.16 7.09
N ILE A 19 9.29 8.80 8.20
CA ILE A 19 10.11 8.81 9.42
C ILE A 19 9.30 8.27 10.60
N VAL A 20 8.19 8.91 10.97
CA VAL A 20 7.48 8.60 12.22
C VAL A 20 6.84 7.21 12.16
N VAL A 21 6.04 6.91 11.12
CA VAL A 21 5.38 5.61 11.00
C VAL A 21 6.39 4.46 10.92
N PRO A 22 7.43 4.51 10.05
CA PRO A 22 8.45 3.47 10.01
C PRO A 22 9.19 3.32 11.33
N ALA A 23 9.55 4.41 12.02
CA ALA A 23 10.23 4.32 13.31
C ALA A 23 9.38 3.62 14.38
N LEU A 24 8.09 3.95 14.46
CA LEU A 24 7.16 3.33 15.41
C LEU A 24 6.95 1.85 15.14
N VAL A 25 6.80 1.47 13.86
CA VAL A 25 6.62 0.07 13.47
C VAL A 25 7.90 -0.72 13.71
N LEU A 26 9.05 -0.22 13.25
CA LEU A 26 10.32 -0.92 13.39
C LEU A 26 10.71 -1.13 14.85
N LYS A 27 10.44 -0.16 15.73
CA LYS A 27 10.66 -0.28 17.18
C LYS A 27 9.90 -1.44 17.83
N LYS A 28 8.74 -1.81 17.28
CA LYS A 28 7.87 -2.89 17.80
C LYS A 28 8.06 -4.22 17.05
N SER A 29 9.01 -4.28 16.12
CA SER A 29 9.18 -5.42 15.23
C SER A 29 10.55 -6.06 15.42
N THR A 30 10.64 -7.36 15.14
CA THR A 30 11.89 -8.10 15.13
C THR A 30 12.25 -8.49 13.71
N LYS A 31 13.49 -8.26 13.31
CA LYS A 31 13.96 -8.67 11.99
C LYS A 31 14.09 -10.20 11.94
N ILE A 32 13.50 -10.83 10.93
CA ILE A 32 13.47 -12.30 10.82
C ILE A 32 14.23 -12.85 9.61
N SER A 33 14.23 -12.14 8.47
CA SER A 33 14.82 -12.63 7.22
C SER A 33 15.02 -11.51 6.20
N TYR A 34 15.37 -11.89 4.97
CA TYR A 34 15.52 -11.02 3.82
C TYR A 34 14.87 -11.64 2.58
N ILE A 35 14.37 -10.78 1.68
CA ILE A 35 13.99 -11.15 0.32
C ILE A 35 14.46 -10.07 -0.64
N ASP A 36 15.18 -10.43 -1.71
CA ASP A 36 15.68 -9.47 -2.70
C ASP A 36 16.48 -8.29 -2.08
N ASN A 37 17.26 -8.56 -1.03
CA ASN A 37 17.99 -7.57 -0.21
C ASN A 37 17.12 -6.62 0.62
N TYR A 38 15.79 -6.82 0.66
CA TYR A 38 14.88 -6.11 1.56
C TYR A 38 14.68 -6.91 2.84
N PRO A 39 14.90 -6.32 4.03
CA PRO A 39 14.68 -7.01 5.29
C PRO A 39 13.18 -7.21 5.55
N ILE A 40 12.88 -8.37 6.14
CA ILE A 40 11.54 -8.73 6.61
C ILE A 40 11.53 -8.65 8.13
N PHE A 41 10.56 -7.91 8.66
CA PHE A 41 10.31 -7.72 10.07
C PHE A 41 9.02 -8.40 10.48
N MET A 42 8.98 -8.94 11.69
CA MET A 42 7.82 -9.56 12.29
C MET A 42 7.28 -8.70 13.43
N ILE A 43 5.97 -8.47 13.44
CA ILE A 43 5.27 -7.84 14.55
C ILE A 43 4.46 -8.87 15.33
N ASN A 44 4.42 -8.73 16.66
CA ASN A 44 3.63 -9.60 17.53
C ASN A 44 2.15 -9.22 17.51
N SER A 45 1.45 -9.59 16.43
CA SER A 45 0.00 -9.45 16.26
C SER A 45 -0.59 -10.79 15.81
N SER A 46 -1.78 -11.14 16.33
CA SER A 46 -2.55 -12.34 15.93
C SER A 46 -3.29 -12.17 14.61
N GLU A 47 -3.40 -10.93 14.10
CA GLU A 47 -4.00 -10.66 12.79
C GLU A 47 -3.20 -11.33 11.66
N ILE A 48 -3.85 -11.65 10.54
CA ILE A 48 -3.20 -12.18 9.35
C ILE A 48 -2.97 -11.01 8.40
N ASN A 49 -1.75 -10.46 8.40
CA ASN A 49 -1.44 -9.25 7.66
C ASN A 49 0.04 -9.19 7.24
N ALA A 50 0.28 -8.57 6.09
CA ALA A 50 1.59 -8.15 5.63
C ALA A 50 1.47 -6.77 5.01
N TYR A 51 2.49 -5.94 5.16
CA TYR A 51 2.55 -4.64 4.52
C TYR A 51 4.00 -4.21 4.29
N SER A 52 4.19 -3.42 3.25
CA SER A 52 5.47 -2.80 2.92
C SER A 52 5.56 -1.38 3.48
N LEU A 53 6.77 -0.99 3.89
CA LEU A 53 7.09 0.36 4.35
C LEU A 53 8.24 0.92 3.54
N THR A 54 8.18 2.23 3.27
CA THR A 54 9.29 3.00 2.70
C THR A 54 9.68 4.08 3.69
N SER A 55 10.98 4.22 3.95
CA SER A 55 11.53 5.18 4.88
C SER A 55 12.83 5.76 4.35
N ILE A 56 13.32 6.80 5.02
CA ILE A 56 14.65 7.35 4.77
C ILE A 56 15.78 6.34 5.08
N TRP A 57 15.54 5.37 5.97
CA TRP A 57 16.50 4.31 6.31
C TRP A 57 16.46 3.10 5.37
N GLY A 58 15.54 3.10 4.39
CA GLY A 58 15.37 2.00 3.44
C GLY A 58 13.93 1.55 3.29
N LYS A 59 13.75 0.39 2.67
CA LYS A 59 12.44 -0.23 2.42
C LYS A 59 12.36 -1.55 3.15
N PHE A 60 11.21 -1.84 3.71
CA PHE A 60 11.03 -2.94 4.65
C PHE A 60 9.71 -3.66 4.34
N ILE A 61 9.68 -4.96 4.59
CA ILE A 61 8.42 -5.73 4.60
C ILE A 61 8.14 -6.09 6.04
N VAL A 62 6.90 -5.90 6.48
CA VAL A 62 6.44 -6.25 7.82
C VAL A 62 5.37 -7.32 7.70
N VAL A 63 5.52 -8.39 8.47
CA VAL A 63 4.58 -9.51 8.54
C VAL A 63 4.12 -9.70 9.98
N SER A 64 2.86 -10.06 10.17
CA SER A 64 2.35 -10.39 11.50
C SER A 64 2.71 -11.83 11.91
N LYS A 65 2.84 -12.05 13.22
CA LYS A 65 2.94 -13.41 13.78
C LYS A 65 1.75 -14.29 13.37
N GLY A 66 0.54 -13.72 13.30
CA GLY A 66 -0.66 -14.42 12.85
C GLY A 66 -0.56 -14.92 11.41
N LEU A 67 0.03 -14.14 10.48
CA LEU A 67 0.26 -14.60 9.11
C LEU A 67 1.24 -15.77 9.07
N ILE A 68 2.33 -15.71 9.83
CA ILE A 68 3.36 -16.76 9.82
C ILE A 68 2.84 -18.07 10.43
N LEU A 69 2.03 -18.00 11.49
CA LEU A 69 1.59 -19.18 12.24
C LEU A 69 0.35 -19.85 11.68
N ASN A 70 -0.55 -19.08 11.05
CA ASN A 70 -1.86 -19.58 10.64
C ASN A 70 -1.96 -19.88 9.14
N GLU A 71 -0.99 -19.44 8.32
CA GLU A 71 -0.96 -19.70 6.88
C GLU A 71 0.14 -20.68 6.46
N ASP A 72 -0.06 -21.35 5.33
CA ASP A 72 0.97 -22.19 4.73
C ASP A 72 2.13 -21.34 4.19
N LYS A 73 3.33 -21.92 4.17
CA LYS A 73 4.56 -21.25 3.71
C LYS A 73 4.41 -20.66 2.30
N ASN A 74 3.67 -21.34 1.42
CA ASN A 74 3.44 -20.86 0.05
C ASN A 74 2.55 -19.61 0.02
N HIS A 75 1.50 -19.58 0.85
CA HIS A 75 0.64 -18.41 1.01
C HIS A 75 1.38 -17.25 1.69
N VAL A 76 2.20 -17.52 2.71
CA VAL A 76 3.07 -16.49 3.32
C VAL A 76 4.03 -15.90 2.28
N TYR A 77 4.66 -16.75 1.46
CA TYR A 77 5.54 -16.30 0.39
C TYR A 77 4.80 -15.47 -0.67
N ALA A 78 3.59 -15.85 -1.06
CA ALA A 78 2.76 -15.09 -2.00
C ALA A 78 2.36 -13.71 -1.45
N ALA A 79 2.02 -13.62 -0.15
CA ALA A 79 1.75 -12.34 0.51
C ALA A 79 2.99 -11.43 0.54
N ILE A 80 4.15 -11.98 0.89
CA ILE A 80 5.43 -11.24 0.85
C ILE A 80 5.78 -10.81 -0.58
N ALA A 81 5.52 -11.65 -1.59
CA ALA A 81 5.76 -11.31 -2.99
C ALA A 81 4.87 -10.16 -3.48
N HIS A 82 3.63 -10.07 -2.98
CA HIS A 82 2.74 -8.93 -3.22
C HIS A 82 3.31 -7.64 -2.61
N GLU A 83 3.74 -7.68 -1.35
CA GLU A 83 4.36 -6.53 -0.69
C GLU A 83 5.68 -6.11 -1.34
N LEU A 84 6.48 -7.06 -1.79
CA LEU A 84 7.68 -6.80 -2.58
C LEU A 84 7.35 -6.08 -3.89
N GLY A 85 6.20 -6.41 -4.50
CA GLY A 85 5.67 -5.70 -5.67
C GLY A 85 5.45 -4.20 -5.40
N HIS A 86 4.87 -3.84 -4.26
CA HIS A 86 4.72 -2.44 -3.85
C HIS A 86 6.06 -1.71 -3.73
N ILE A 87 7.07 -2.38 -3.17
CA ILE A 87 8.43 -1.86 -3.02
C ILE A 87 9.12 -1.64 -4.37
N LYS A 88 9.10 -2.67 -5.24
CA LYS A 88 9.81 -2.69 -6.53
C LYS A 88 9.18 -1.74 -7.55
N LEU A 89 7.86 -1.57 -7.48
CA LEU A 89 7.11 -0.67 -8.38
C LEU A 89 6.95 0.75 -7.81
N ASN A 90 7.59 1.06 -6.67
CA ASN A 90 7.59 2.36 -6.01
C ASN A 90 6.16 2.89 -5.73
N HIS A 91 5.26 2.02 -5.28
CA HIS A 91 3.85 2.38 -5.06
C HIS A 91 3.69 3.45 -3.96
N HIS A 92 4.44 3.34 -2.85
CA HIS A 92 4.47 4.35 -1.78
C HIS A 92 4.85 5.74 -2.30
N LEU A 93 5.96 5.84 -3.06
CA LEU A 93 6.39 7.11 -3.65
C LEU A 93 5.37 7.69 -4.63
N LYS A 94 4.76 6.86 -5.48
CA LYS A 94 3.73 7.29 -6.44
C LYS A 94 2.50 7.84 -5.73
N MET A 95 2.03 7.18 -4.67
CA MET A 95 0.88 7.63 -3.88
C MET A 95 1.22 8.91 -3.12
N ASN A 96 2.40 9.01 -2.50
CA ASN A 96 2.80 10.22 -1.80
C ASN A 96 2.94 11.43 -2.74
N LEU A 97 3.56 11.27 -3.91
CA LEU A 97 3.62 12.34 -4.91
C LEU A 97 2.22 12.83 -5.32
N PHE A 98 1.27 11.91 -5.46
CA PHE A 98 -0.13 12.27 -5.71
C PHE A 98 -0.73 13.07 -4.54
N ILE A 99 -0.55 12.62 -3.29
CA ILE A 99 -1.04 13.32 -2.10
C ILE A 99 -0.44 14.73 -1.98
N VAL A 100 0.87 14.88 -2.19
CA VAL A 100 1.55 16.18 -2.19
C VAL A 100 0.96 17.11 -3.26
N MET A 101 0.75 16.61 -4.48
CA MET A 101 0.10 17.38 -5.54
C MET A 101 -1.30 17.85 -5.15
N ILE A 102 -2.11 16.98 -4.54
CA ILE A 102 -3.45 17.33 -4.04
C ILE A 102 -3.36 18.41 -2.95
N ILE A 103 -2.43 18.31 -2.00
CA ILE A 103 -2.26 19.30 -0.93
C ILE A 103 -1.88 20.67 -1.49
N VAL A 104 -0.99 20.72 -2.49
CA VAL A 104 -0.58 21.97 -3.14
C VAL A 104 -1.77 22.62 -3.85
N ILE A 105 -2.53 21.86 -4.65
CA ILE A 105 -3.70 22.38 -5.36
C ILE A 105 -4.78 22.81 -4.35
N PHE A 106 -5.04 22.00 -3.33
CA PHE A 106 -5.99 22.33 -2.27
C PHE A 106 -5.63 23.64 -1.55
N SER A 107 -4.34 23.84 -1.26
CA SER A 107 -3.83 25.07 -0.63
C SER A 107 -4.03 26.30 -1.52
N PHE A 108 -3.98 26.14 -2.84
CA PHE A 108 -4.30 27.20 -3.79
C PHE A 108 -5.82 27.48 -3.84
N LEU A 109 -6.64 26.44 -3.85
CA LEU A 109 -8.10 26.53 -3.95
C LEU A 109 -8.78 27.03 -2.67
N ILE A 110 -8.06 27.14 -1.54
CA ILE A 110 -8.63 27.59 -0.27
C ILE A 110 -9.22 29.00 -0.34
N SER A 111 -8.71 29.85 -1.24
CA SER A 111 -9.26 31.19 -1.52
C SER A 111 -10.54 31.17 -2.37
N TYR A 112 -10.94 30.00 -2.87
CA TYR A 112 -12.09 29.79 -3.76
C TYR A 112 -12.99 28.66 -3.20
N PRO A 113 -13.73 28.91 -2.11
CA PRO A 113 -14.40 27.85 -1.34
C PRO A 113 -15.41 27.04 -2.16
N ILE A 114 -16.05 27.65 -3.17
CA ILE A 114 -17.01 26.98 -4.05
C ILE A 114 -16.38 25.87 -4.91
N LEU A 115 -15.06 25.93 -5.16
CA LEU A 115 -14.31 24.94 -5.92
C LEU A 115 -13.75 23.80 -5.05
N LEU A 116 -13.75 23.95 -3.72
CA LEU A 116 -13.15 22.96 -2.82
C LEU A 116 -13.91 21.64 -2.81
N ILE A 117 -15.24 21.68 -2.70
CA ILE A 117 -16.08 20.47 -2.67
C ILE A 117 -15.97 19.64 -3.95
N PRO A 118 -16.13 20.20 -5.17
CA PRO A 118 -15.98 19.40 -6.39
C PRO A 118 -14.54 18.89 -6.57
N PHE A 119 -13.54 19.68 -6.18
CA PHE A 119 -12.15 19.24 -6.24
C PHE A 119 -11.85 18.07 -5.29
N THR A 120 -12.32 18.11 -4.04
CA THR A 120 -12.10 17.01 -3.08
C THR A 120 -12.81 15.74 -3.53
N ALA A 121 -14.05 15.84 -4.01
CA ALA A 121 -14.78 14.71 -4.58
C ALA A 121 -14.00 14.08 -5.75
N PHE A 122 -13.51 14.90 -6.69
CA PHE A 122 -12.68 14.45 -7.79
C PHE A 122 -11.37 13.79 -7.33
N ALA A 123 -10.66 14.43 -6.38
CA ALA A 123 -9.40 13.92 -5.83
C ALA A 123 -9.59 12.54 -5.17
N LEU A 124 -10.68 12.33 -4.44
CA LEU A 124 -10.99 11.03 -3.81
C LEU A 124 -11.26 9.93 -4.84
N ILE A 125 -12.02 10.25 -5.90
CA ILE A 125 -12.29 9.31 -7.00
C ILE A 125 -10.98 8.92 -7.69
N LEU A 126 -10.13 9.92 -7.98
CA LEU A 126 -8.84 9.71 -8.63
C LEU A 126 -7.85 8.94 -7.74
N GLN A 127 -7.78 9.27 -6.45
CA GLN A 127 -6.98 8.54 -5.45
C GLN A 127 -7.34 7.06 -5.44
N ARG A 128 -8.65 6.76 -5.42
CA ARG A 128 -9.15 5.38 -5.45
C ARG A 128 -8.78 4.67 -6.72
N TYR A 129 -8.89 5.32 -7.88
CA TYR A 129 -8.47 4.75 -9.15
C TYR A 129 -6.98 4.41 -9.16
N ILE A 130 -6.13 5.33 -8.69
CA ILE A 130 -4.68 5.11 -8.58
C ILE A 130 -4.40 3.96 -7.63
N SER A 131 -4.96 3.98 -6.41
CA SER A 131 -4.79 2.93 -5.40
C SER A 131 -5.08 1.55 -5.98
N ARG A 132 -6.23 1.38 -6.66
CA ARG A 132 -6.60 0.12 -7.31
C ARG A 132 -5.61 -0.29 -8.38
N LYS A 133 -5.11 0.64 -9.18
CA LYS A 133 -4.10 0.34 -10.22
C LYS A 133 -2.79 -0.15 -9.60
N LEU A 134 -2.36 0.42 -8.46
CA LEU A 134 -1.17 -0.02 -7.73
C LEU A 134 -1.35 -1.45 -7.21
N GLU A 135 -2.48 -1.76 -6.56
CA GLU A 135 -2.82 -3.12 -6.10
C GLU A 135 -2.77 -4.14 -7.24
N LEU A 136 -3.40 -3.83 -8.39
CA LEU A 136 -3.39 -4.70 -9.56
C LEU A 136 -1.97 -4.92 -10.13
N ASN A 137 -1.09 -3.93 -10.04
CA ASN A 137 0.29 -4.10 -10.46
C ASN A 137 1.10 -4.96 -9.48
N ALA A 138 0.84 -4.83 -8.17
CA ALA A 138 1.45 -5.67 -7.14
C ALA A 138 1.00 -7.13 -7.29
N ASP A 139 -0.27 -7.37 -7.58
CA ASP A 139 -0.79 -8.71 -7.90
C ASP A 139 -0.07 -9.34 -9.09
N LYS A 140 0.13 -8.59 -10.19
CA LYS A 140 0.89 -9.09 -11.35
C LYS A 140 2.34 -9.40 -11.01
N TYR A 141 2.96 -8.56 -10.18
CA TYR A 141 4.34 -8.79 -9.74
C TYR A 141 4.43 -10.09 -8.92
N ALA A 142 3.52 -10.28 -7.96
CA ALA A 142 3.48 -11.47 -7.13
C ALA A 142 3.32 -12.74 -7.96
N VAL A 143 2.37 -12.79 -8.91
CA VAL A 143 2.18 -13.96 -9.80
C VAL A 143 3.45 -14.29 -10.59
N LYS A 144 4.14 -13.27 -11.11
CA LYS A 144 5.39 -13.47 -11.84
C LYS A 144 6.52 -13.99 -10.95
N MET A 145 6.58 -13.51 -9.71
CA MET A 145 7.61 -13.90 -8.73
C MET A 145 7.37 -15.31 -8.18
N THR A 146 6.13 -15.65 -7.86
CA THR A 146 5.77 -16.99 -7.35
C THR A 146 5.75 -18.04 -8.44
N LYS A 147 5.56 -17.63 -9.71
CA LYS A 147 5.27 -18.52 -10.86
C LYS A 147 4.07 -19.45 -10.60
N ASN A 148 3.26 -19.12 -9.61
CA ASN A 148 2.10 -19.89 -9.21
C ASN A 148 0.98 -18.91 -8.90
N ARG A 149 0.08 -18.80 -9.86
CA ARG A 149 -1.05 -17.89 -9.81
C ARG A 149 -2.10 -18.33 -8.78
N GLN A 150 -2.28 -19.63 -8.60
CA GLN A 150 -3.31 -20.20 -7.72
C GLN A 150 -3.09 -19.76 -6.27
N LEU A 151 -1.83 -19.65 -5.82
CA LEU A 151 -1.51 -19.18 -4.46
C LEU A 151 -2.08 -17.79 -4.17
N LEU A 152 -1.94 -16.86 -5.12
CA LEU A 152 -2.45 -15.50 -4.93
C LEU A 152 -3.98 -15.46 -5.07
N GLU A 153 -4.55 -16.26 -5.97
CA GLU A 153 -6.00 -16.41 -6.13
C GLU A 153 -6.65 -16.92 -4.83
N GLU A 154 -6.07 -17.94 -4.21
CA GLU A 154 -6.52 -18.49 -2.92
C GLU A 154 -6.42 -17.47 -1.79
N LEU A 155 -5.30 -16.73 -1.68
CA LEU A 155 -5.16 -15.65 -0.71
C LEU A 155 -6.24 -14.57 -0.88
N ILE A 156 -6.48 -14.13 -2.12
CA ILE A 156 -7.49 -13.11 -2.43
C ILE A 156 -8.87 -13.63 -2.06
N ILE A 157 -9.20 -14.88 -2.36
CA ILE A 157 -10.52 -15.45 -2.04
C ILE A 157 -10.69 -15.62 -0.52
N LYS A 158 -9.63 -16.01 0.18
CA LYS A 158 -9.65 -16.30 1.62
C LYS A 158 -9.74 -15.04 2.49
N TYR A 159 -9.04 -13.98 2.11
CA TYR A 159 -8.89 -12.78 2.95
C TYR A 159 -9.55 -11.52 2.42
N ASN A 160 -9.96 -11.47 1.15
CA ASN A 160 -10.60 -10.27 0.65
C ASN A 160 -12.07 -10.25 1.04
N ASP A 161 -12.46 -9.19 1.75
CA ASP A 161 -13.82 -9.03 2.25
C ASP A 161 -14.79 -8.91 1.07
N ARG A 162 -15.84 -9.74 1.03
CA ARG A 162 -16.76 -9.85 -0.13
C ARG A 162 -17.54 -8.55 -0.40
N LYS A 163 -17.56 -7.62 0.55
CA LYS A 163 -18.24 -6.33 0.45
C LYS A 163 -17.23 -5.24 0.08
N THR A 164 -17.07 -4.97 -1.21
CA THR A 164 -16.38 -3.73 -1.62
C THR A 164 -17.32 -2.55 -1.43
N THR A 165 -17.20 -1.87 -0.29
CA THR A 165 -17.89 -0.61 -0.03
C THR A 165 -17.26 0.50 -0.89
N PHE A 166 -17.97 1.61 -1.11
CA PHE A 166 -17.43 2.79 -1.79
C PHE A 166 -16.09 3.29 -1.19
N LEU A 167 -15.81 2.95 0.08
CA LEU A 167 -14.64 3.37 0.84
C LEU A 167 -13.51 2.33 0.96
N SER A 168 -13.62 1.14 0.34
CA SER A 168 -12.54 0.14 0.39
C SER A 168 -11.35 0.52 -0.51
N THR A 169 -10.13 0.49 0.04
CA THR A 169 -8.85 0.75 -0.66
C THR A 169 -8.42 -0.40 -1.56
N HIS A 170 -8.84 -1.64 -1.25
CA HIS A 170 -8.63 -2.79 -2.11
C HIS A 170 -9.65 -2.84 -3.26
N PRO A 171 -9.22 -3.16 -4.50
CA PRO A 171 -10.12 -3.38 -5.62
C PRO A 171 -11.05 -4.57 -5.40
N ASN A 172 -12.17 -4.59 -6.14
CA ASN A 172 -13.08 -5.72 -6.19
C ASN A 172 -12.33 -7.02 -6.55
N ILE A 173 -12.66 -8.10 -5.83
CA ILE A 173 -12.17 -9.47 -6.06
C ILE A 173 -12.17 -9.81 -7.55
N GLN A 174 -13.28 -9.58 -8.26
CA GLN A 174 -13.39 -9.89 -9.68
C GLN A 174 -12.36 -9.15 -10.54
N ALA A 175 -12.07 -7.89 -10.21
CA ALA A 175 -11.07 -7.11 -10.91
C ALA A 175 -9.65 -7.66 -10.67
N ARG A 176 -9.35 -8.08 -9.43
CA ARG A 176 -8.07 -8.72 -9.08
C ARG A 176 -7.92 -10.07 -9.80
N LEU A 177 -8.95 -10.92 -9.72
CA LEU A 177 -8.97 -12.23 -10.37
C LEU A 177 -8.84 -12.11 -11.90
N LYS A 178 -9.58 -11.22 -12.56
CA LYS A 178 -9.43 -10.97 -14.01
C LYS A 178 -8.03 -10.49 -14.36
N ASN A 179 -7.43 -9.67 -13.50
CA ASN A 179 -6.12 -9.10 -13.75
C ASN A 179 -4.98 -10.11 -13.64
N ILE A 180 -5.04 -11.03 -12.65
CA ILE A 180 -4.08 -12.13 -12.54
C ILE A 180 -4.25 -13.16 -13.66
N ASN A 181 -5.48 -13.37 -14.15
CA ASN A 181 -5.76 -14.23 -15.31
C ASN A 181 -5.02 -13.81 -16.57
N ASN A 182 -4.77 -12.51 -16.74
CA ASN A 182 -4.13 -11.95 -17.93
C ASN A 182 -2.59 -11.96 -17.85
N VAL A 183 -2.01 -12.49 -16.77
CA VAL A 183 -0.56 -12.64 -16.63
C VAL A 183 -0.14 -13.90 -17.38
N LYS A 184 0.59 -13.71 -18.47
CA LYS A 184 1.27 -14.80 -19.20
C LYS A 184 2.49 -15.28 -18.44
#